data_AF-A0AAV4GF50-F1
#
_entry.id   AF-A0AAV4GF50-F1
#
_cell.length_a   1.000
_cell.length_b   1.000
_cell.length_c   1.000
_cell.angle_alpha   90.00
_cell.angle_beta   90.00
_cell.angle_gamma   90.00
#
_symmetry.space_group_name_H-M   'P 1'
#
loop_
_entity.id
_entity.type
_entity.pdbx_description
1 polymer ?
#
loop_
_entity_poly.entity_id
_entity_poly.type
_entity_poly.pdbx_seq_one_letter_code
_entity_poly.pdbx_strand_id
1 'polypeptide(L)'
;MLESRWRLFGHILRRNIEIPANKSMEAYFVRKDVKFLGRPITALPNILNKDLSRLPTSELRLKTNEDLDHLRSIAQDRQQWKGLTTKIREVAEASRSED
;
A
#
# COMPACT_ATOMS: atom_id res chain seq x y z
N MET A 1 3.05 0.72 -14.17
CA MET A 1 2.57 1.67 -13.13
C MET A 1 2.68 1.12 -11.70
N LEU A 2 2.56 -0.20 -11.48
CA LEU A 2 2.64 -0.82 -10.14
C LEU A 2 4.01 -0.60 -9.47
N GLU A 3 5.12 -0.88 -10.15
CA GLU A 3 6.45 -0.76 -9.55
C GLU A 3 6.76 0.67 -9.05
N SER A 4 6.49 1.69 -9.87
CA SER A 4 6.72 3.09 -9.49
C SER A 4 5.90 3.50 -8.28
N ARG A 5 4.65 3.01 -8.17
CA ARG A 5 3.76 3.27 -7.02
C ARG A 5 4.36 2.70 -5.73
N TRP A 6 4.79 1.44 -5.75
CA TRP A 6 5.35 0.77 -4.58
C TRP A 6 6.74 1.30 -4.21
N ARG A 7 7.54 1.74 -5.19
CA ARG A 7 8.80 2.45 -4.93
C ARG A 7 8.56 3.79 -4.23
N LEU A 8 7.60 4.58 -4.70
CA LEU A 8 7.22 5.85 -4.08
C LEU A 8 6.63 5.63 -2.68
N PHE A 9 5.75 4.65 -2.52
CA PHE A 9 5.13 4.35 -1.24
C PHE A 9 6.18 3.92 -0.20
N GLY A 10 7.09 3.02 -0.56
CA GLY A 10 8.20 2.64 0.32
C GLY A 10 9.15 3.80 0.63
N HIS A 11 9.31 4.75 -0.30
CA HIS A 11 10.04 5.99 0.00
C HIS A 11 9.33 6.81 1.07
N ILE A 12 8.02 7.03 0.95
CA ILE A 12 7.19 7.77 1.92
C ILE A 12 7.26 7.11 3.31
N LEU A 13 7.08 5.79 3.39
CA LEU A 13 7.11 5.05 4.65
C LEU A 13 8.46 5.13 5.38
N ARG A 14 9.56 5.28 4.63
CA ARG A 14 10.90 5.45 5.20
C ARG A 14 11.22 6.86 5.68
N ARG A 15 10.41 7.86 5.29
CA ARG A 15 10.58 9.25 5.76
C ARG A 15 9.99 9.42 7.16
N ASN A 16 10.29 10.57 7.76
CA ASN A 16 9.71 10.98 9.04
C ASN A 16 8.17 10.87 8.99
N ILE A 17 7.56 10.36 10.06
CA ILE A 17 6.11 10.25 10.23
C ILE A 17 5.40 11.60 10.09
N GLU A 18 6.09 12.70 10.42
CA GLU A 18 5.53 14.04 10.42
C GLU A 18 5.32 14.64 9.02
N ILE A 19 5.82 13.99 7.95
CA ILE A 19 5.60 14.50 6.60
C ILE A 19 4.10 14.47 6.24
N PRO A 20 3.61 15.41 5.42
CA PRO A 20 2.20 15.47 5.05
C PRO A 20 1.66 14.16 4.47
N ALA A 21 2.45 13.44 3.68
CA ALA A 21 2.02 12.18 3.06
C ALA A 21 1.74 11.07 4.09
N ASN A 22 2.56 10.95 5.14
CA ASN A 22 2.37 9.97 6.22
C ASN A 22 1.15 10.36 7.06
N LYS A 23 1.01 11.65 7.44
CA LYS A 23 -0.17 12.15 8.15
C LYS A 23 -1.47 11.97 7.38
N SER A 24 -1.46 12.23 6.06
CA SER A 24 -2.62 11.99 5.20
C SER A 24 -3.00 10.51 5.15
N MET A 25 -1.99 9.63 5.16
CA MET A 25 -2.23 8.20 5.20
C MET A 25 -2.83 7.71 6.52
N GLU A 26 -2.32 8.20 7.64
CA GLU A 26 -2.86 7.86 8.96
C GLU A 26 -4.28 8.41 9.13
N ALA A 27 -4.51 9.66 8.69
CA ALA A 27 -5.82 10.29 8.73
C ALA A 27 -6.86 9.56 7.88
N TYR A 28 -6.44 8.87 6.81
CA TYR A 28 -7.33 8.06 5.97
C TYR A 28 -7.99 6.94 6.78
N PHE A 29 -7.22 6.22 7.62
CA PHE A 29 -7.74 5.09 8.41
C PHE A 29 -8.47 5.52 9.69
N VAL A 30 -8.23 6.74 10.18
CA VAL A 30 -8.97 7.33 11.31
C VAL A 30 -10.37 7.75 10.89
N ARG A 31 -10.53 8.27 9.66
CA ARG A 31 -11.81 8.80 9.15
C ARG A 31 -12.69 7.67 8.60
N LYS A 32 -13.32 6.91 9.50
CA LYS A 32 -14.19 5.77 9.12
C LYS A 32 -15.53 6.15 8.47
N ASP A 33 -16.01 7.39 8.62
CA ASP A 33 -17.40 7.76 8.27
C ASP A 33 -17.58 8.99 7.36
N VAL A 34 -16.53 9.44 6.67
CA VAL A 34 -16.70 10.59 5.76
C VAL A 34 -17.31 10.12 4.45
N LYS A 35 -18.64 10.17 4.36
CA LYS A 35 -19.38 10.01 3.10
C LYS A 35 -19.05 11.21 2.20
N PHE A 36 -18.08 11.05 1.31
CA PHE A 36 -17.81 12.05 0.28
C PHE A 36 -18.94 12.00 -0.75
N LEU A 37 -19.64 13.12 -0.91
CA LEU A 37 -20.66 13.30 -1.96
C LEU A 37 -19.93 13.45 -3.31
N GLY A 38 -19.67 12.34 -4.00
CA GLY A 38 -19.00 12.34 -5.30
C GLY A 38 -18.56 10.95 -5.75
N ARG A 39 -18.03 10.85 -6.98
CA ARG A 39 -17.42 9.61 -7.50
C ARG A 39 -16.35 9.15 -6.51
N PRO A 40 -16.34 7.87 -6.07
CA PRO A 40 -15.30 7.37 -5.20
C PRO A 40 -13.95 7.60 -5.89
N ILE A 41 -13.17 8.56 -5.38
CA ILE A 41 -11.78 8.67 -5.77
C ILE A 41 -11.17 7.36 -5.28
N THR A 42 -10.61 6.56 -6.19
CA THR A 42 -9.89 5.35 -5.82
C THR A 42 -8.71 5.77 -4.95
N ALA A 43 -8.93 5.74 -3.63
CA ALA A 43 -7.95 6.19 -2.67
C ALA A 43 -6.71 5.30 -2.78
N LEU A 44 -5.53 5.89 -2.72
CA LEU A 44 -4.25 5.18 -2.75
C LEU A 44 -4.24 3.93 -1.84
N PRO A 45 -4.79 3.95 -0.62
CA PRO A 45 -4.88 2.77 0.26
C PRO A 45 -5.66 1.61 -0.34
N ASN A 46 -6.78 1.88 -1.01
CA ASN A 46 -7.59 0.85 -1.64
C ASN A 46 -6.83 0.19 -2.79
N ILE A 47 -6.09 0.98 -3.57
CA ILE A 47 -5.28 0.48 -4.67
C ILE A 47 -4.14 -0.40 -4.13
N LEU A 48 -3.43 0.07 -3.09
CA LEU A 48 -2.35 -0.67 -2.44
C LEU A 48 -2.87 -1.96 -1.79
N ASN A 49 -4.01 -1.91 -1.11
CA ASN A 49 -4.65 -3.08 -0.52
C ASN A 49 -5.09 -4.09 -1.59
N LYS A 50 -5.57 -3.63 -2.76
CA LYS A 50 -5.87 -4.50 -3.91
C LYS A 50 -4.62 -5.14 -4.50
N ASP A 51 -3.49 -4.44 -4.51
CA ASP A 51 -2.22 -5.03 -4.94
C ASP A 51 -1.76 -6.11 -3.96
N LEU A 52 -1.89 -5.87 -2.64
CA LEU A 52 -1.57 -6.86 -1.58
C LEU A 52 -2.47 -8.09 -1.60
N SER A 53 -3.77 -7.91 -1.88
CA SER A 53 -4.73 -9.03 -1.88
C SER A 53 -4.48 -10.05 -2.99
N ARG A 54 -3.65 -9.72 -3.99
CA ARG A 54 -3.25 -10.68 -5.03
C ARG A 54 -2.25 -11.70 -4.51
N LEU A 55 -1.50 -11.37 -3.45
CA LEU A 55 -0.51 -12.29 -2.90
C LEU A 55 -1.22 -13.52 -2.31
N PRO A 56 -0.82 -14.75 -2.70
CA PRO A 56 -1.50 -15.98 -2.27
C PRO A 56 -1.40 -16.23 -0.75
N THR A 57 -0.44 -15.59 -0.07
CA THR A 57 -0.13 -15.77 1.35
C THR A 57 -0.53 -14.54 2.19
N SER A 58 -1.64 -13.87 1.85
CA SER A 58 -1.97 -12.50 2.33
C SER A 58 -2.22 -12.34 3.85
N GLU A 59 -1.16 -12.47 4.65
CA GLU A 59 -1.07 -11.88 6.00
C GLU A 59 -0.97 -10.35 5.93
N LEU A 60 -0.46 -9.81 4.80
CA LEU A 60 -0.33 -8.38 4.59
C LEU A 60 -1.61 -7.76 4.02
N ARG A 61 -2.12 -6.76 4.73
CA ARG A 61 -3.28 -5.95 4.37
C ARG A 61 -2.95 -4.49 4.60
N LEU A 62 -3.77 -3.60 4.04
CA LEU A 62 -3.69 -2.17 4.30
C LEU A 62 -5.11 -1.63 4.52
N LYS A 63 -5.67 -1.93 5.69
CA LYS A 63 -7.02 -1.55 6.10
C LYS A 63 -7.05 -0.69 7.37
N THR A 64 -6.01 -0.74 8.18
CA THR A 64 -5.93 0.00 9.44
C THR A 64 -4.59 0.73 9.59
N ASN A 65 -4.44 1.52 10.67
CA ASN A 65 -3.15 2.12 10.99
C ASN A 65 -2.12 1.09 11.44
N GLU A 66 -2.55 0.04 12.14
CA GLU A 66 -1.68 -1.06 12.55
C GLU A 66 -1.09 -1.78 11.32
N ASP A 67 -1.91 -1.99 10.29
CA ASP A 67 -1.47 -2.52 9.01
C ASP A 67 -0.43 -1.59 8.34
N LEU A 68 -0.65 -0.28 8.40
CA LEU A 68 0.26 0.73 7.86
C LEU A 68 1.61 0.72 8.60
N ASP A 69 1.59 0.59 9.92
CA ASP A 69 2.79 0.49 10.76
C ASP A 69 3.55 -0.81 10.51
N HIS A 70 2.85 -1.92 10.29
CA HIS A 70 3.48 -3.17 9.89
C HIS A 70 4.15 -3.05 8.51
N LEU A 71 3.49 -2.42 7.53
CA LEU A 71 4.12 -2.16 6.23
C LEU A 71 5.30 -1.19 6.35
N ARG A 72 5.24 -0.24 7.28
CA ARG A 72 6.33 0.70 7.57
C ARG A 72 7.55 -0.03 8.12
N SER A 73 7.38 -1.00 9.03
CA SER A 73 8.50 -1.80 9.55
C SER A 73 9.18 -2.60 8.44
N ILE A 74 8.40 -3.24 7.55
CA ILE A 74 8.92 -3.94 6.37
C ILE A 74 9.64 -2.97 5.43
N ALA A 75 9.11 -1.76 5.24
CA ALA A 75 9.69 -0.76 4.33
C ALA A 75 11.06 -0.25 4.78
N GLN A 76 11.37 -0.27 6.08
CA GLN A 76 12.68 0.11 6.61
C GLN A 76 13.78 -0.84 6.14
N ASP A 77 13.48 -2.14 6.06
CA ASP A 77 14.36 -3.09 5.42
C ASP A 77 14.21 -3.01 3.89
N ARG A 78 15.22 -2.42 3.24
CA ARG A 78 15.22 -2.24 1.78
C ARG A 78 15.21 -3.57 1.02
N GLN A 79 15.80 -4.63 1.57
CA GLN A 79 15.83 -5.94 0.92
C GLN A 79 14.46 -6.61 1.03
N GLN A 80 13.85 -6.59 2.23
CA GLN A 80 12.48 -7.11 2.41
C GLN A 80 11.47 -6.33 1.56
N TRP A 81 11.55 -5.00 1.55
CA TRP A 81 10.70 -4.17 0.72
C TRP A 81 10.86 -4.51 -0.77
N LYS A 82 12.11 -4.63 -1.26
CA LYS A 82 12.37 -5.01 -2.65
C LYS A 82 11.74 -6.37 -2.97
N GLY A 83 11.96 -7.37 -2.11
CA GLY A 83 11.39 -8.71 -2.27
C GLY A 83 9.85 -8.69 -2.33
N LEU A 84 9.21 -7.93 -1.43
CA LEU A 84 7.76 -7.73 -1.45
C LEU A 84 7.29 -7.11 -2.78
N THR A 85 7.91 -6.01 -3.20
CA THR A 85 7.50 -5.33 -4.45
C THR A 85 7.69 -6.17 -5.70
N THR A 86 8.74 -7.01 -5.74
CA THR A 86 8.97 -7.97 -6.82
C THR A 86 7.88 -9.03 -6.85
N LYS A 87 7.52 -9.63 -5.71
CA LYS A 87 6.43 -10.62 -5.64
C LYS A 87 5.09 -10.04 -6.09
N ILE A 88 4.74 -8.83 -5.64
CA ILE A 88 3.50 -8.16 -6.05
C ILE A 88 3.48 -7.95 -7.57
N ARG A 89 4.62 -7.57 -8.17
CA ARG A 89 4.75 -7.40 -9.61
C ARG A 89 4.56 -8.73 -10.36
N GLU A 90 5.27 -9.77 -9.95
CA GLU A 90 5.21 -11.10 -10.59
C GLU A 90 3.79 -11.66 -10.59
N VAL A 91 3.09 -11.57 -9.46
CA VAL A 91 1.69 -12.00 -9.36
C VAL A 91 0.80 -11.14 -10.25
N ALA A 92 1.00 -9.82 -10.28
CA ALA A 92 0.20 -8.93 -11.12
C ALA A 92 0.44 -9.15 -12.63
N GLU A 93 1.63 -9.60 -13.03
CA GLU A 93 1.96 -10.01 -14.39
C GLU A 93 1.31 -11.35 -14.74
N ALA A 94 1.40 -12.35 -13.85
CA ALA A 94 0.76 -13.65 -14.04
C ALA A 94 -0.76 -13.53 -14.24
N SER A 95 -1.45 -12.76 -13.39
CA SER A 95 -2.90 -12.52 -13.54
C SER A 95 -3.29 -11.78 -14.82
N ARG A 96 -2.34 -11.16 -15.53
CA ARG A 96 -2.59 -10.47 -16.80
C ARG A 96 -2.40 -11.38 -18.01
N SER A 97 -1.72 -12.52 -17.84
CA SER A 97 -1.51 -13.52 -18.88
C SER A 97 -2.64 -14.56 -18.94
N GLU A 98 -3.51 -14.58 -17.94
CA GLU A 98 -4.68 -15.47 -17.85
C GLU A 98 -5.99 -14.81 -18.34
N ASP A 99 -5.95 -13.50 -18.67
CA ASP A 99 -7.03 -12.72 -19.30
C ASP A 99 -6.76 -12.55 -20.82
#